data_AF-A0A2V7HT43-F1
#
_entry.id   AF-A0A2V7HT43-F1
#
_cell.length_a   1.000
_cell.length_b   1.000
_cell.length_c   1.000
_cell.angle_alpha   90.00
_cell.angle_beta   90.00
_cell.angle_gamma   90.00
#
_symmetry.space_group_name_H-M   'P 1'
#
loop_
_entity.id
_entity.type
_entity.pdbx_description
1 polymer ?
#
loop_
_entity_poly.entity_id
_entity_poly.type
_entity_poly.pdbx_seq_one_letter_code
_entity_poly.pdbx_strand_id
1 'polypeptide(L)'
;MKKRKLIPMKKRKLTPSRSRSSTLESRWIPVPDPKPGAEGPILVPLPGKRTPETLAEASRFVETLEANRQIAREPGPLPAGATHRIEKDARGGKRLVRTRFSAI
;
A
#
# COMPACT_ATOMS: atom_id res chain seq x y z
N MET A 1 -58.30 12.27 31.85
CA MET A 1 -56.90 12.69 32.10
C MET A 1 -56.06 11.42 32.22
N LYS A 2 -55.12 11.06 31.34
CA LYS A 2 -53.75 11.62 31.17
C LYS A 2 -53.20 11.09 29.83
N LYS A 3 -52.88 11.98 28.89
CA LYS A 3 -52.16 11.63 27.65
C LYS A 3 -50.70 11.33 28.02
N ARG A 4 -50.23 10.10 27.78
CA ARG A 4 -48.81 9.75 27.93
C ARG A 4 -48.04 10.39 26.76
N LYS A 5 -47.21 11.39 27.05
CA LYS A 5 -46.28 12.02 26.11
C LYS A 5 -45.21 11.00 25.69
N LEU A 6 -45.09 10.76 24.39
CA LEU A 6 -43.91 10.13 23.79
C LEU A 6 -42.73 11.10 23.90
N ILE A 7 -41.66 10.66 24.56
CA ILE A 7 -40.39 11.38 24.65
C ILE A 7 -39.63 11.07 23.36
N PRO A 8 -39.25 12.05 22.52
CA PRO A 8 -38.42 11.76 21.36
C PRO A 8 -37.02 11.38 21.83
N MET A 9 -36.64 10.12 21.64
CA MET A 9 -35.26 9.65 21.87
C MET A 9 -34.35 10.37 20.86
N LYS A 10 -33.67 11.39 21.37
CA LYS A 10 -32.66 12.21 20.71
C LYS A 10 -31.60 11.28 20.11
N LYS A 11 -31.48 11.25 18.78
CA LYS A 11 -30.41 10.54 18.07
C LYS A 11 -29.07 10.95 18.69
N ARG A 12 -28.40 10.01 19.36
CA ARG A 12 -27.04 10.19 19.87
C ARG A 12 -26.15 10.44 18.65
N LYS A 13 -25.72 11.69 18.48
CA LYS A 13 -24.62 12.00 17.57
C LYS A 13 -23.40 11.27 18.12
N LEU A 14 -22.97 10.23 17.43
CA LEU A 14 -21.67 9.61 17.62
C LEU A 14 -20.65 10.72 17.45
N THR A 15 -20.08 11.20 18.56
CA THR A 15 -18.89 12.03 18.51
C THR A 15 -17.80 11.16 17.88
N PRO A 16 -17.08 11.63 16.84
CA PRO A 16 -15.98 10.86 16.29
C PRO A 16 -14.97 10.68 17.42
N SER A 17 -14.91 9.44 17.92
CA SER A 17 -13.90 9.00 18.86
C SER A 17 -12.55 9.40 18.29
N ARG A 18 -11.83 10.19 19.08
CA ARG A 18 -10.49 10.72 18.82
C ARG A 18 -9.60 9.56 18.36
N SER A 19 -9.46 9.39 17.04
CA SER A 19 -8.60 8.39 16.44
C SER A 19 -7.17 8.72 16.84
N ARG A 20 -6.69 8.01 17.86
CA ARG A 20 -5.29 7.97 18.22
C ARG A 20 -4.55 7.49 16.99
N SER A 21 -3.79 8.40 16.38
CA SER A 21 -2.61 8.14 15.57
C SER A 21 -2.74 6.93 14.64
N SER A 22 -3.44 7.11 13.52
CA SER A 22 -3.29 6.22 12.37
C SER A 22 -1.80 6.16 12.06
N THR A 23 -1.19 5.01 12.37
CA THR A 23 -0.05 4.45 11.66
C THR A 23 -0.11 4.95 10.22
N LEU A 24 0.92 5.66 9.77
CA LEU A 24 1.02 6.24 8.42
C LEU A 24 0.34 5.29 7.43
N GLU A 25 -0.84 5.65 6.92
CA GLU A 25 -1.56 4.80 5.99
C GLU A 25 -0.62 4.55 4.81
N SER A 26 -0.10 3.32 4.69
CA SER A 26 0.75 2.94 3.57
C SER A 26 -0.09 3.06 2.30
N ARG A 27 0.07 4.20 1.62
CA ARG A 27 -0.65 4.52 0.40
C ARG A 27 0.10 3.85 -0.74
N TRP A 28 -0.59 3.03 -1.51
CA TRP A 28 -0.04 2.44 -2.73
C TRP A 28 0.13 3.52 -3.79
N ILE A 29 1.37 3.77 -4.20
CA ILE A 29 1.71 4.80 -5.18
C ILE A 29 2.08 4.12 -6.52
N PRO A 30 1.45 4.49 -7.65
CA PRO A 30 1.83 3.96 -8.95
C PRO A 30 3.13 4.59 -9.43
N VAL A 31 4.08 3.74 -9.79
CA VAL A 31 5.42 4.10 -10.27
C VAL A 31 5.65 3.38 -11.61
N PRO A 32 6.28 4.02 -12.61
CA PRO A 32 6.65 3.34 -13.85
C PRO A 32 7.54 2.13 -13.57
N ASP A 33 7.33 1.05 -14.33
CA ASP A 33 8.16 -0.14 -14.22
C ASP A 33 9.50 0.11 -14.95
N PRO A 34 10.66 -0.01 -14.29
CA PRO A 34 11.95 0.26 -14.93
C PRO A 34 12.38 -0.83 -15.92
N LYS A 35 11.70 -1.99 -15.94
CA LYS A 35 12.02 -3.08 -16.85
C LYS A 35 11.50 -2.75 -18.27
N PRO A 36 12.35 -2.78 -19.31
CA PRO A 36 11.91 -2.55 -20.68
C PRO A 36 10.90 -3.64 -21.11
N GLY A 37 9.77 -3.20 -21.67
CA GLY A 37 8.69 -4.09 -22.11
C GLY A 37 7.72 -4.53 -21.00
N ALA A 38 7.85 -4.01 -19.78
CA ALA A 38 6.89 -4.33 -18.72
C ALA A 38 5.60 -3.50 -18.85
N GLU A 39 4.45 -4.18 -18.89
CA GLU A 39 3.15 -3.51 -19.06
C GLU A 39 2.65 -2.88 -17.75
N GLY A 40 2.48 -1.57 -17.75
CA GLY A 40 1.82 -0.83 -16.68
C GLY A 40 2.64 -0.59 -15.41
N PRO A 41 2.17 0.29 -14.53
CA PRO A 41 2.90 0.73 -13.35
C PRO A 41 2.96 -0.33 -12.25
N ILE A 42 3.98 -0.23 -11.41
CA ILE A 42 4.11 -0.98 -10.16
C ILE A 42 3.61 -0.10 -9.00
N LEU A 43 2.74 -0.65 -8.17
CA LEU A 43 2.29 0.01 -6.95
C LEU A 43 3.32 -0.23 -5.83
N VAL A 44 3.92 0.85 -5.34
CA VAL A 44 4.91 0.82 -4.26
C VAL A 44 4.25 1.29 -2.97
N PRO A 45 4.42 0.57 -1.84
CA PRO A 45 3.95 1.03 -0.55
C PRO A 45 4.94 2.04 0.02
N LEU A 46 4.56 3.33 0.06
CA LEU A 46 5.36 4.36 0.73
C LEU A 46 4.61 4.95 1.93
N PRO A 47 5.32 5.20 3.05
CA PRO A 47 4.76 5.95 4.15
C PRO A 47 4.73 7.44 3.79
N GLY A 48 3.54 8.04 3.67
CA GLY A 48 3.42 9.49 3.52
C GLY A 48 2.40 9.97 2.50
N LYS A 49 2.44 11.28 2.24
CA LYS A 49 1.56 11.94 1.26
C LYS A 49 2.11 11.71 -0.15
N ARG A 50 1.22 11.52 -1.12
CA ARG A 50 1.57 11.47 -2.55
C ARG A 50 1.92 12.88 -3.04
N THR A 51 3.20 13.23 -2.99
CA THR A 51 3.78 14.43 -3.61
C THR A 51 4.63 14.06 -4.83
N PRO A 52 4.93 15.00 -5.74
CA PRO A 52 5.86 14.76 -6.84
C PRO A 52 7.24 14.24 -6.37
N GLU A 53 7.74 14.74 -5.24
CA GLU A 53 9.00 14.30 -4.64
C GLU A 53 8.94 12.83 -4.19
N THR A 54 7.86 12.44 -3.50
CA THR A 54 7.69 11.03 -3.10
C THR A 54 7.54 10.09 -4.30
N LEU A 55 6.96 10.56 -5.42
CA LEU A 55 6.88 9.78 -6.65
C LEU A 55 8.26 9.55 -7.27
N ALA A 56 9.09 10.60 -7.31
CA ALA A 56 10.47 10.51 -7.79
C ALA A 56 11.32 9.60 -6.90
N GLU A 57 11.16 9.69 -5.57
CA GLU A 57 11.81 8.79 -4.62
C GLU A 57 11.35 7.34 -4.82
N ALA A 58 10.05 7.11 -5.00
CA ALA A 58 9.50 5.79 -5.27
C ALA A 58 10.08 5.18 -6.56
N SER A 59 10.18 5.98 -7.63
CA SER A 59 10.82 5.56 -8.89
C SER A 59 12.25 5.14 -8.66
N ARG A 60 13.04 6.02 -8.04
CA ARG A 60 14.45 5.76 -7.75
C ARG A 60 14.65 4.52 -6.88
N PHE A 61 13.73 4.29 -5.94
CA PHE A 61 13.73 3.10 -5.10
C PHE A 61 13.52 1.83 -5.93
N VAL A 62 12.50 1.77 -6.79
CA VAL A 62 12.26 0.61 -7.67
C VAL A 62 13.40 0.40 -8.65
N GLU A 63 13.93 1.46 -9.24
CA GLU A 63 15.11 1.42 -10.12
C GLU A 63 16.32 0.83 -9.41
N THR A 64 16.58 1.26 -8.17
CA THR A 64 17.69 0.73 -7.36
C THR A 64 17.49 -0.75 -7.06
N LEU A 65 16.29 -1.18 -6.70
CA LEU A 65 16.00 -2.58 -6.43
C LEU A 65 16.17 -3.45 -7.70
N GLU A 66 15.70 -2.98 -8.85
CA GLU A 66 15.85 -3.67 -10.12
C GLU A 66 17.33 -3.76 -10.53
N ALA A 67 18.08 -2.66 -10.42
CA ALA A 67 19.51 -2.62 -10.73
C ALA A 67 20.33 -3.59 -9.86
N ASN A 68 19.94 -3.75 -8.60
CA ASN A 68 20.56 -4.72 -7.68
C ASN A 68 19.98 -6.13 -7.79
N ARG A 69 19.08 -6.41 -8.76
CA ARG A 69 18.39 -7.69 -8.94
C ARG A 69 17.65 -8.16 -7.67
N GLN A 70 17.13 -7.22 -6.88
CA GLN A 70 16.45 -7.49 -5.62
C GLN A 70 14.94 -7.71 -5.77
N ILE A 71 14.40 -7.62 -7.00
CA ILE A 71 12.98 -7.82 -7.30
C ILE A 71 12.76 -9.17 -7.97
N ALA A 72 12.00 -10.04 -7.31
CA ALA A 72 11.43 -11.24 -7.91
C ALA A 72 10.23 -10.87 -8.78
N ARG A 73 10.34 -11.08 -10.09
CA ARG A 73 9.26 -10.82 -11.07
C ARG A 73 8.35 -12.02 -11.27
N GLU A 74 8.89 -13.22 -11.14
CA GLU A 74 8.16 -14.46 -11.36
C GLU A 74 7.48 -14.95 -10.06
N PRO A 75 6.28 -15.54 -10.15
CA PRO A 75 5.71 -16.26 -9.03
C PRO A 75 6.54 -17.52 -8.74
N GLY A 76 6.83 -17.81 -7.47
CA GLY A 76 7.59 -19.01 -7.10
C GLY A 76 8.52 -18.79 -5.90
N PRO A 77 9.59 -19.58 -5.75
CA PRO A 77 10.65 -19.31 -4.78
C PRO A 77 11.31 -17.94 -5.04
N LEU A 78 11.71 -17.23 -3.98
CA LEU A 78 12.51 -16.01 -4.18
C LEU A 78 13.90 -16.39 -4.72
N PRO A 79 14.36 -15.77 -5.83
CA PRO A 79 15.72 -15.96 -6.28
C PRO A 79 16.69 -15.44 -5.22
N ALA A 80 17.90 -16.01 -5.19
CA ALA A 80 18.93 -15.62 -4.24
C ALA A 80 19.23 -14.11 -4.36
N GLY A 81 19.18 -13.39 -3.23
CA GLY A 81 19.39 -11.95 -3.18
C GLY A 81 18.13 -11.09 -3.42
N ALA A 82 17.01 -11.68 -3.86
CA ALA A 82 15.75 -10.95 -3.94
C ALA A 82 15.14 -10.73 -2.56
N THR A 83 14.74 -9.47 -2.33
CA THR A 83 14.14 -9.02 -1.07
C THR A 83 12.71 -8.54 -1.26
N HIS A 84 12.34 -8.23 -2.51
CA HIS A 84 11.02 -7.78 -2.91
C HIS A 84 10.45 -8.68 -4.00
N ARG A 85 9.13 -8.72 -4.11
CA ARG A 85 8.40 -9.43 -5.14
C ARG A 85 7.36 -8.52 -5.77
N ILE A 86 7.11 -8.71 -7.07
CA ILE A 86 5.93 -8.16 -7.72
C ILE A 86 4.80 -9.17 -7.64
N GLU A 87 3.77 -8.82 -6.89
CA GLU A 87 2.52 -9.58 -6.84
C GLU A 87 1.47 -8.92 -7.72
N LYS A 88 0.59 -9.73 -8.30
CA LYS A 88 -0.61 -9.24 -8.99
C LYS A 88 -1.76 -9.26 -8.01
N ASP A 89 -2.47 -8.16 -7.89
CA ASP A 89 -3.71 -8.11 -7.12
C ASP A 89 -4.88 -8.72 -7.89
N ALA A 90 -6.04 -8.86 -7.24
CA ALA A 90 -7.25 -9.44 -7.84
C ALA A 90 -7.77 -8.68 -9.07
N ARG A 91 -7.30 -7.45 -9.31
CA ARG A 91 -7.64 -6.62 -10.47
C ARG A 91 -6.54 -6.65 -11.54
N GLY A 92 -5.51 -7.48 -11.35
CA GLY A 92 -4.35 -7.57 -12.23
C GLY A 92 -3.30 -6.48 -12.01
N GLY A 93 -3.46 -5.61 -11.01
CA GLY A 93 -2.50 -4.55 -10.70
C GLY A 93 -1.22 -5.10 -10.06
N LYS A 94 -0.06 -4.61 -10.50
CA LYS A 94 1.25 -5.00 -9.96
C LYS A 94 1.53 -4.28 -8.64
N ARG A 95 1.95 -5.00 -7.61
CA ARG A 95 2.32 -4.46 -6.29
C ARG A 95 3.70 -4.92 -5.90
N LEU A 96 4.55 -3.99 -5.48
CA LEU A 96 5.84 -4.31 -4.88
C LEU A 96 5.64 -4.68 -3.41
N VAL A 97 5.86 -5.94 -3.08
CA VAL A 97 5.75 -6.46 -1.72
C VAL A 97 7.13 -6.86 -1.23
N ARG A 98 7.55 -6.33 -0.08
CA ARG A 98 8.78 -6.80 0.56
C ARG A 98 8.53 -8.14 1.22
N THR A 99 9.32 -9.13 0.87
CA THR A 99 9.24 -10.46 1.47
C THR A 99 10.24 -10.51 2.62
N ARG A 100 9.77 -10.63 3.86
CA ARG A 100 10.68 -10.89 4.99
C ARG A 100 11.24 -12.30 4.82
N PHE A 101 12.57 -12.43 4.91
CA PHE A 101 13.18 -13.71 5.25
C PHE A 101 12.65 -14.09 6.64
N SER A 102 11.74 -15.05 6.70
CA SER A 102 11.56 -15.79 7.95
C SER A 102 12.84 -16.58 8.13
N ALA A 103 13.70 -16.14 9.04
CA ALA A 103 14.71 -17.01 9.59
C ALA A 103 13.97 -18.19 10.20
N ILE A 104 14.12 -19.37 9.61
CA ILE A 104 13.67 -20.65 10.18
C ILE A 104 14.80 -21.13 11.09
#